data_AF-A0ABD3G593-F1
#
_entry.id   AF-A0ABD3G593-F1
#
_cell.length_a   1.000
_cell.length_b   1.000
_cell.length_c   1.000
_cell.angle_alpha   90.00
_cell.angle_beta   90.00
_cell.angle_gamma   90.00
#
_symmetry.space_group_name_H-M   'P 1'
#
loop_
_entity.id
_entity.type
_entity.pdbx_description
1 polymer ?
#
loop_
_entity_poly.entity_id
_entity_poly.type
_entity_poly.pdbx_seq_one_letter_code
_entity_poly.pdbx_strand_id
1 'polypeptide(L)'
;MKVFRYGFIAAFVLAIQYTAAINTGTAPGLASGATGGGDTDPVYPTTIDELTSYLSDDETRVIILQQEFDYRGSEGSTTEDGCRPLSNQECIAKNNGCMGQDVILQSGGMSGTGGCTDGISVEVTYDNAGANPLEVQGIKSSNT
;
A
#
# COMPACT_ATOMS: atom_id res chain seq x y z
N MET A 1 -51.75 40.94 25.34
CA MET A 1 -51.88 40.18 24.07
C MET A 1 -50.53 39.60 23.72
N LYS A 2 -50.50 38.28 23.54
CA LYS A 2 -49.55 37.43 22.80
C LYS A 2 -48.04 37.71 22.92
N VAL A 3 -47.46 36.97 23.87
CA VAL A 3 -46.14 36.33 23.86
C VAL A 3 -45.72 35.85 22.46
N PHE A 4 -44.45 35.99 22.09
CA PHE A 4 -43.67 34.93 21.43
C PHE A 4 -42.16 35.24 21.57
N ARG A 5 -41.51 34.56 22.52
CA ARG A 5 -40.04 34.52 22.66
C ARG A 5 -39.54 33.38 21.80
N TYR A 6 -38.86 33.67 20.69
CA TYR A 6 -38.15 32.65 19.91
C TYR A 6 -36.77 32.45 20.53
N GLY A 7 -36.65 31.39 21.34
CA GLY A 7 -35.35 30.91 21.81
C GLY A 7 -34.66 30.15 20.67
N PHE A 8 -33.52 30.66 20.21
CA PHE A 8 -32.59 29.89 19.37
C PHE A 8 -31.86 28.88 20.27
N ILE A 9 -32.19 27.60 20.14
CA ILE A 9 -31.41 26.51 20.74
C ILE A 9 -30.25 26.24 19.76
N ALA A 10 -29.06 26.71 20.08
CA ALA A 10 -27.84 26.29 19.40
C ALA A 10 -27.46 24.89 19.89
N ALA A 11 -27.69 23.86 19.08
CA ALA A 11 -27.20 22.52 19.35
C ALA A 11 -25.70 22.48 19.05
N PHE A 12 -24.87 22.52 20.10
CA PHE A 12 -23.45 22.18 19.99
C PHE A 12 -23.33 20.67 19.75
N VAL A 13 -23.07 20.28 18.52
CA VAL A 13 -22.62 18.91 18.21
C VAL A 13 -21.18 18.81 18.70
N LEU A 14 -20.99 18.11 19.82
CA LEU A 14 -19.67 17.78 20.33
C LEU A 14 -19.12 16.64 19.44
N ALA A 15 -18.26 16.98 18.48
CA ALA A 15 -17.48 15.98 17.76
C ALA A 15 -16.54 15.31 18.76
N ILE A 16 -16.84 14.07 19.12
CA ILE A 16 -15.97 13.25 19.96
C ILE A 16 -14.77 12.90 19.09
N GLN A 17 -13.64 13.56 19.32
CA GLN A 17 -12.37 13.15 18.73
C GLN A 17 -11.96 11.85 19.42
N TYR A 18 -12.00 10.74 18.70
CA TYR A 18 -11.40 9.49 19.15
C TYR A 18 -9.89 9.68 19.10
N THR A 19 -9.25 10.02 20.21
CA THR A 19 -7.79 9.91 20.30
C THR A 19 -7.47 8.42 20.33
N ALA A 20 -7.22 7.84 19.16
CA ALA A 20 -6.64 6.51 19.06
C ALA A 20 -5.21 6.60 19.63
N ALA A 21 -5.08 6.40 20.94
CA ALA A 21 -3.80 6.26 21.60
C ALA A 21 -3.22 4.91 21.17
N ILE A 22 -2.54 4.92 20.03
CA ILE A 22 -1.86 3.76 19.50
C ILE A 22 -0.55 3.60 20.25
N ASN A 23 -0.53 2.70 21.23
CA ASN A 23 0.68 2.32 21.95
C ASN A 23 1.19 0.99 21.40
N THR A 24 2.18 1.03 20.51
CA THR A 24 2.82 -0.15 19.93
C THR A 24 4.04 -0.63 20.72
N GLY A 25 4.30 -0.05 21.90
CA GLY A 25 5.57 -0.23 22.63
C GLY A 25 6.76 0.44 21.92
N THR A 26 7.98 0.17 22.40
CA THR A 26 9.23 0.67 21.80
C THR A 26 9.86 -0.38 20.90
N ALA A 27 10.41 0.05 19.76
CA ALA A 27 11.16 -0.86 18.89
C ALA A 27 12.39 -1.42 19.64
N PRO A 28 12.70 -2.73 19.54
CA PRO A 28 13.91 -3.28 20.12
C PRO A 28 15.12 -3.18 19.17
N GLY A 29 16.32 -3.44 19.68
CA GLY A 29 17.53 -3.64 18.87
C GLY A 29 18.06 -2.37 18.20
N LEU A 30 18.58 -2.51 16.97
CA LEU A 30 19.24 -1.42 16.24
C LEU A 30 18.32 -0.22 15.98
N ALA A 31 17.01 -0.43 15.91
CA ALA A 31 16.01 0.61 15.66
C ALA A 31 15.36 1.16 16.94
N SER A 32 15.94 0.92 18.13
CA SER A 32 15.29 1.27 19.41
C SER A 32 15.07 2.76 19.68
N GLY A 33 15.71 3.63 18.90
CA GLY A 33 15.46 5.08 18.93
C GLY A 33 14.38 5.57 17.96
N ALA A 34 13.70 4.67 17.22
CA ALA A 34 12.69 5.07 16.25
C ALA A 34 11.44 5.63 16.95
N THR A 35 11.06 6.86 16.59
CA THR A 35 9.84 7.52 17.12
C THR A 35 8.68 7.49 16.14
N GLY A 36 8.93 7.21 14.86
CA GLY A 36 7.91 7.35 13.80
C GLY A 36 7.25 8.74 13.87
N GLY A 37 5.93 8.79 13.69
CA GLY A 37 5.09 9.99 13.83
C GLY A 37 5.01 10.62 15.23
N GLY A 38 5.62 10.01 16.25
CA GLY A 38 5.60 10.48 17.63
C GLY A 38 4.19 10.67 18.19
N ASP A 39 3.98 11.78 18.89
CA ASP A 39 2.69 12.16 19.50
C ASP A 39 1.83 13.04 18.57
N THR A 40 2.09 13.01 17.26
CA THR A 40 1.30 13.80 16.29
C THR A 40 -0.14 13.30 16.23
N ASP A 41 -1.08 14.23 16.11
CA ASP A 41 -2.50 13.88 15.98
C ASP A 41 -2.73 12.94 14.78
N PRO A 42 -3.51 11.86 14.96
CA PRO A 42 -3.72 10.87 13.92
C PRO A 42 -4.55 11.42 12.75
N VAL A 43 -4.20 10.98 11.55
CA VAL A 43 -4.99 11.15 10.33
C VAL A 43 -5.58 9.82 9.88
N TYR A 44 -6.74 9.90 9.23
CA TYR A 44 -7.55 8.76 8.84
C TYR A 44 -7.88 8.87 7.34
N PRO A 45 -6.99 8.39 6.45
CA PRO A 45 -7.29 8.39 5.03
C PRO A 45 -8.57 7.60 4.75
N THR A 46 -9.33 8.05 3.76
CA THR A 46 -10.56 7.40 3.29
C THR A 46 -10.45 6.97 1.83
N THR A 47 -9.40 7.44 1.13
CA THR A 47 -9.10 7.16 -0.27
C THR A 47 -7.63 6.77 -0.47
N ILE A 48 -7.33 6.10 -1.58
CA ILE A 48 -5.95 5.76 -1.96
C ILE A 48 -5.10 7.01 -2.22
N ASP A 49 -5.70 8.10 -2.72
CA ASP A 49 -5.01 9.36 -2.97
C ASP A 49 -4.60 10.05 -1.66
N GLU A 50 -5.49 10.08 -0.67
CA GLU A 50 -5.16 10.60 0.67
C GLU A 50 -4.06 9.77 1.33
N LEU A 51 -4.15 8.44 1.26
CA LEU A 51 -3.11 7.56 1.81
C LEU A 51 -1.76 7.79 1.12
N THR A 52 -1.73 7.86 -0.21
CA THR A 52 -0.52 8.15 -0.99
C THR A 52 0.06 9.51 -0.61
N SER A 53 -0.79 10.53 -0.50
CA SER A 53 -0.35 11.89 -0.12
C SER A 53 0.23 11.91 1.29
N TYR A 54 -0.42 11.29 2.27
CA TYR A 54 0.06 11.28 3.65
C TYR A 54 1.37 10.51 3.82
N LEU A 55 1.59 9.44 3.04
CA LEU A 55 2.84 8.69 3.11
C LEU A 55 4.02 9.44 2.47
N SER A 56 3.75 10.19 1.39
CA SER A 56 4.78 10.80 0.55
C SER A 56 5.09 12.27 0.87
N ASP A 57 4.38 12.93 1.79
CA ASP A 57 4.71 14.30 2.18
C ASP A 57 5.84 14.39 3.22
N ASP A 58 6.32 15.61 3.46
CA ASP A 58 7.40 15.93 4.39
C ASP A 58 6.91 16.19 5.83
N GLU A 59 5.61 16.04 6.09
CA GLU A 59 5.01 16.26 7.40
C GLU A 59 5.24 15.06 8.32
N THR A 60 5.39 15.32 9.62
CA THR A 60 5.35 14.24 10.60
C THR A 60 3.92 13.72 10.71
N ARG A 61 3.69 12.41 10.60
CA ARG A 61 2.33 11.85 10.63
C ARG A 61 2.18 10.54 11.39
N VAL A 62 1.03 10.41 12.05
CA VAL A 62 0.46 9.14 12.51
C VAL A 62 -0.74 8.81 11.62
N ILE A 63 -0.64 7.76 10.81
CA ILE A 63 -1.63 7.37 9.81
C ILE A 63 -2.31 6.09 10.28
N ILE A 64 -3.63 6.14 10.41
CA ILE A 64 -4.44 5.01 10.91
C ILE A 64 -5.25 4.41 9.77
N LEU A 65 -5.01 3.13 9.48
CA LEU A 65 -5.71 2.41 8.42
C LEU A 65 -6.94 1.71 8.99
N GLN A 66 -8.13 2.27 8.78
CA GLN A 66 -9.40 1.71 9.30
C GLN A 66 -10.22 0.93 8.25
N GLN A 67 -9.69 0.79 7.05
CA GLN A 67 -10.34 0.14 5.91
C GLN A 67 -9.31 -0.45 4.95
N GLU A 68 -9.78 -1.27 4.01
CA GLU A 68 -8.97 -1.74 2.90
C GLU A 68 -8.73 -0.61 1.90
N PHE A 69 -7.49 -0.48 1.45
CA PHE A 69 -7.08 0.43 0.37
C PHE A 69 -6.65 -0.43 -0.83
N ASP A 70 -7.57 -0.61 -1.77
CA ASP A 70 -7.33 -1.41 -2.98
C ASP A 70 -6.73 -0.54 -4.09
N TYR A 71 -5.45 -0.74 -4.39
CA TYR A 71 -4.75 -0.06 -5.48
C TYR A 71 -4.84 -0.80 -6.81
N ARG A 72 -5.46 -2.00 -6.88
CA ARG A 72 -5.56 -2.74 -8.13
C ARG A 72 -6.33 -1.93 -9.18
N GLY A 73 -5.78 -1.86 -10.37
CA GLY A 73 -6.32 -1.12 -11.51
C GLY A 73 -6.13 0.40 -11.43
N SER A 74 -5.58 0.93 -10.34
CA SER A 74 -5.37 2.38 -10.18
C SER A 74 -4.35 2.95 -11.18
N GLU A 75 -3.42 2.11 -11.64
CA GLU A 75 -2.34 2.50 -12.56
C GLU A 75 -2.42 1.77 -13.92
N GLY A 76 -3.55 1.12 -14.19
CA GLY A 76 -3.77 0.32 -15.39
C GLY A 76 -2.93 -0.96 -15.43
N SER A 77 -2.82 -1.55 -16.62
CA SER A 77 -2.11 -2.81 -16.85
C SER A 77 -1.12 -2.69 -18.01
N THR A 78 -0.05 -3.46 -17.94
CA THR A 78 0.93 -3.62 -19.02
C THR A 78 0.89 -5.05 -19.56
N THR A 79 0.97 -5.19 -20.87
CA THR A 79 1.14 -6.46 -21.58
C THR A 79 2.43 -6.41 -22.38
N GLU A 80 3.34 -7.35 -22.14
CA GLU A 80 4.66 -7.39 -22.77
C GLU A 80 5.26 -8.80 -22.76
N ASP A 81 6.44 -8.93 -23.39
CA ASP A 81 7.21 -10.17 -23.36
C ASP A 81 7.76 -10.42 -21.96
N GLY A 82 7.33 -11.54 -21.38
CA GLY A 82 7.89 -12.14 -20.18
C GLY A 82 8.74 -13.37 -20.51
N CYS A 83 9.02 -14.12 -19.46
CA CYS A 83 9.83 -15.32 -19.49
C CYS A 83 9.11 -16.43 -18.72
N ARG A 84 9.03 -17.61 -19.32
CA ARG A 84 8.69 -18.84 -18.63
C ARG A 84 9.97 -19.61 -18.32
N PRO A 85 10.44 -19.60 -17.06
CA PRO A 85 11.68 -20.27 -16.66
C PRO A 85 11.67 -21.76 -16.99
N LEU A 86 12.84 -22.36 -17.22
CA LEU A 86 12.96 -23.81 -17.43
C LEU A 86 12.29 -24.61 -16.32
N SER A 87 12.42 -24.18 -15.06
CA SER A 87 11.76 -24.82 -13.92
C SER A 87 10.24 -24.83 -14.04
N ASN A 88 9.63 -23.76 -14.56
CA ASN A 88 8.19 -23.70 -14.81
C ASN A 88 7.80 -24.58 -16.01
N GLN A 89 8.62 -24.60 -17.07
CA GLN A 89 8.41 -25.50 -18.22
C GLN A 89 8.39 -26.97 -17.79
N GLU A 90 9.39 -27.40 -17.00
CA GLU A 90 9.50 -28.76 -16.47
C GLU A 90 8.36 -29.10 -15.50
N CYS A 91 7.94 -28.13 -14.69
CA CYS A 91 6.79 -28.25 -13.79
C CYS A 91 5.50 -28.53 -14.58
N ILE A 92 5.21 -27.72 -15.60
CA ILE A 92 4.04 -27.89 -16.47
C ILE A 92 4.11 -29.22 -17.24
N ALA A 93 5.29 -29.58 -17.75
CA ALA A 93 5.49 -30.80 -18.53
C ALA A 93 5.21 -32.10 -17.74
N LYS A 94 5.30 -32.07 -16.40
CA LYS A 94 4.95 -33.22 -15.54
C LYS A 94 3.46 -33.55 -15.56
N ASN A 95 2.61 -32.61 -15.97
CA ASN A 95 1.15 -32.78 -16.05
C ASN A 95 0.52 -33.36 -14.76
N ASN A 96 1.05 -32.96 -13.60
CA ASN A 96 0.65 -33.44 -12.28
C ASN A 96 0.01 -32.34 -11.42
N GLY A 97 -0.47 -31.26 -12.07
CA GLY A 97 -1.04 -30.09 -11.41
C GLY A 97 -0.03 -29.06 -10.90
N CYS A 98 1.27 -29.25 -11.14
CA CYS A 98 2.29 -28.26 -10.83
C CYS A 98 2.08 -27.00 -11.71
N MET A 99 2.02 -25.82 -11.08
CA MET A 99 2.00 -24.52 -11.74
C MET A 99 3.07 -23.62 -11.11
N GLY A 100 3.96 -23.07 -11.94
CA GLY A 100 4.95 -22.08 -11.52
C GLY A 100 4.58 -20.67 -11.97
N GLN A 101 5.47 -19.72 -11.70
CA GLN A 101 5.32 -18.32 -12.09
C GLN A 101 6.10 -18.04 -13.38
N ASP A 102 5.49 -17.25 -14.26
CA ASP A 102 6.22 -16.55 -15.31
C ASP A 102 6.81 -15.25 -14.74
N VAL A 103 7.82 -14.71 -15.43
CA VAL A 103 8.67 -13.63 -14.94
C VAL A 103 8.56 -12.44 -15.89
N ILE A 104 8.35 -11.25 -15.34
CA ILE A 104 8.45 -9.98 -16.07
C ILE A 104 9.92 -9.74 -16.40
N LEU A 105 10.25 -9.50 -17.67
CA LEU A 105 11.64 -9.29 -18.08
C LEU A 105 12.19 -7.98 -17.53
N GLN A 106 13.42 -8.03 -17.01
CA GLN A 106 14.18 -6.86 -16.59
C GLN A 106 15.02 -6.31 -17.75
N SER A 107 15.68 -5.17 -17.51
CA SER A 107 16.64 -4.60 -18.46
C SER A 107 17.69 -5.65 -18.88
N GLY A 108 17.92 -5.78 -20.19
CA GLY A 108 18.81 -6.83 -20.72
C GLY A 108 18.09 -8.11 -21.17
N GLY A 109 16.75 -8.12 -21.12
CA GLY A 109 15.91 -9.19 -21.67
C GLY A 109 16.14 -10.53 -20.96
N MET A 110 15.96 -11.64 -21.69
CA MET A 110 16.10 -12.99 -21.15
C MET A 110 17.46 -13.22 -20.47
N SER A 111 18.54 -12.74 -21.07
CA SER A 111 19.90 -12.86 -20.54
C SER A 111 20.18 -11.96 -19.33
N GLY A 112 19.43 -10.86 -19.18
CA GLY A 112 19.57 -9.91 -18.08
C GLY A 112 18.63 -10.20 -16.90
N THR A 113 17.71 -11.14 -17.06
CA THR A 113 16.67 -11.44 -16.05
C THR A 113 17.03 -12.70 -15.29
N GLY A 114 17.15 -12.59 -13.96
CA GLY A 114 17.41 -13.74 -13.09
C GLY A 114 16.31 -14.79 -13.21
N GLY A 115 16.70 -16.07 -13.31
CA GLY A 115 15.76 -17.18 -13.46
C GLY A 115 15.30 -17.44 -14.90
N CYS A 116 15.77 -16.67 -15.88
CA CYS A 116 15.37 -16.80 -17.29
C CYS A 116 16.40 -17.46 -18.21
N THR A 117 17.50 -17.98 -17.65
CA THR A 117 18.40 -18.89 -18.38
C THR A 117 17.59 -20.09 -18.88
N ASP A 118 17.70 -20.40 -20.17
CA ASP A 118 16.92 -21.44 -20.85
C ASP A 118 15.39 -21.27 -20.74
N GLY A 119 14.94 -20.05 -20.41
CA GLY A 119 13.56 -19.65 -20.45
C GLY A 119 13.05 -19.49 -21.88
N ILE A 120 11.73 -19.61 -22.06
CA ILE A 120 11.06 -19.27 -23.31
C ILE A 120 10.29 -17.95 -23.14
N SER A 121 10.19 -17.17 -24.21
CA SER A 121 9.37 -15.95 -24.20
C SER A 121 7.89 -16.32 -24.19
N VAL A 122 7.13 -15.62 -23.35
CA VAL A 122 5.67 -15.73 -23.22
C VAL A 122 5.10 -14.34 -23.03
N GLU A 123 3.88 -14.10 -23.48
CA GLU A 123 3.18 -12.84 -23.17
C GLU A 123 2.75 -12.86 -21.69
N VAL A 124 3.08 -11.79 -20.96
CA VAL A 124 2.62 -11.57 -19.59
C VAL A 124 1.77 -10.31 -19.53
N THR A 125 0.74 -10.32 -18.69
CA THR A 125 -0.07 -9.12 -18.38
C THR A 125 -0.14 -8.96 -16.88
N TYR A 126 0.18 -7.76 -16.40
CA TYR A 126 0.19 -7.45 -14.98
C TYR A 126 -0.35 -6.05 -14.69
N ASP A 127 -0.78 -5.85 -13.44
CA ASP A 127 -1.25 -4.58 -12.91
C ASP A 127 -0.04 -3.70 -12.54
N ASN A 128 -0.02 -2.46 -13.05
CA ASN A 128 1.12 -1.56 -12.85
C ASN A 128 1.26 -1.11 -11.39
N ALA A 129 0.16 -1.06 -10.63
CA ALA A 129 0.18 -0.65 -9.22
C ALA A 129 1.00 -1.63 -8.34
N GLY A 130 1.17 -2.88 -8.80
CA GLY A 130 2.04 -3.84 -8.12
C GLY A 130 3.54 -3.58 -8.33
N ALA A 131 3.90 -2.90 -9.42
CA ALA A 131 5.30 -2.61 -9.77
C ALA A 131 5.79 -1.27 -9.19
N ASN A 132 4.88 -0.36 -8.85
CA ASN A 132 5.17 0.97 -8.32
C ASN A 132 4.86 1.02 -6.81
N PRO A 133 5.86 0.83 -5.94
CA PRO A 133 5.62 0.84 -4.50
C PRO A 133 5.28 2.26 -4.00
N LEU A 134 4.46 2.32 -2.96
CA LEU A 134 4.18 3.57 -2.26
C LEU A 134 5.46 4.15 -1.66
N GLU A 135 5.72 5.42 -1.92
CA GLU A 135 6.79 6.17 -1.28
C GLU A 135 6.40 6.49 0.17
N VAL A 136 7.28 6.16 1.11
CA VAL A 136 7.12 6.49 2.53
C VAL A 136 8.27 7.40 2.93
N GLN A 137 7.98 8.68 3.09
CA GLN A 137 8.95 9.64 3.57
C GLN A 137 9.28 9.44 5.06
N GLY A 138 10.28 10.17 5.56
CA GLY A 138 10.68 10.12 6.96
C GLY A 138 9.53 10.46 7.92
N ILE A 139 9.65 9.96 9.15
CA ILE A 139 8.81 10.31 10.31
C ILE A 139 7.31 9.98 10.10
N LYS A 140 7.04 8.76 9.62
CA LYS A 140 5.69 8.20 9.50
C LYS A 140 5.50 7.05 10.48
N SER A 141 4.32 6.99 11.09
CA SER A 141 3.80 5.78 11.74
C SER A 141 2.57 5.32 10.99
N SER A 142 2.56 4.07 10.51
CA SER A 142 1.37 3.42 9.93
C SER A 142 0.95 2.30 10.86
N ASN A 143 -0.27 2.34 11.37
CA ASN A 143 -0.81 1.26 12.17
C ASN A 143 -2.17 0.79 11.65
N THR A 144 -2.38 -0.52 11.77
CA THR A 144 -3.61 -1.24 11.38
C THR A 144 -4.47 -1.53 12.60
#